data_AF-A0A7C5AZW3-F1
#
_entry.id   AF-A0A7C5AZW3-F1
#
_cell.length_a   1.000
_cell.length_b   1.000
_cell.length_c   1.000
_cell.angle_alpha   90.00
_cell.angle_beta   90.00
_cell.angle_gamma   90.00
#
_symmetry.space_group_name_H-M   'P 1'
#
loop_
_entity.id
_entity.type
_entity.pdbx_description
1 polymer ?
#
loop_
_entity_poly.entity_id
_entity_poly.type
_entity_poly.pdbx_seq_one_letter_code
_entity_poly.pdbx_strand_id
1 'polypeptide(L)'
;MTVKPSGRESNAAKMEESLADGRRVLDIEARAVQALIDRLDVKFAKAVDLLVQCKGKVVVSGMGKSGLIGQKIAATLASTGTSSFFLHPAEGVHGDLGM
;
A
#
# COMPACT_ATOMS: atom_id res chain seq x y z
N MET A 1 -51.13 16.68 -11.81
CA MET A 1 -50.55 15.34 -11.55
C MET A 1 -49.06 15.44 -11.76
N THR A 2 -48.29 15.63 -10.68
CA THR A 2 -46.84 15.75 -10.74
C THR A 2 -46.25 14.35 -10.82
N VAL A 3 -45.66 14.01 -11.97
CA VAL A 3 -45.01 12.72 -12.19
C VAL A 3 -43.79 12.65 -11.26
N LYS A 4 -43.78 11.71 -10.32
CA LYS A 4 -42.62 11.40 -9.48
C LYS A 4 -41.48 10.90 -10.39
N PRO A 5 -40.23 11.35 -10.21
CA PRO A 5 -39.13 10.92 -11.06
C PRO A 5 -38.94 9.40 -10.93
N SER A 6 -38.76 8.74 -12.06
CA SER A 6 -38.74 7.29 -12.17
C SER A 6 -37.47 6.72 -11.51
N GLY A 7 -37.59 5.60 -10.80
CA GLY A 7 -36.45 4.95 -10.10
C GLY A 7 -35.30 4.48 -11.02
N ARG A 8 -35.43 4.61 -12.34
CA ARG A 8 -34.35 4.37 -13.31
C ARG A 8 -33.39 5.56 -13.44
N GLU A 9 -33.90 6.78 -13.39
CA GLU A 9 -33.08 8.00 -13.50
C GLU A 9 -32.17 8.16 -12.27
N SER A 10 -32.67 7.82 -11.08
CA SER A 10 -31.89 7.86 -9.84
C SER A 10 -30.77 6.82 -9.79
N ASN A 11 -30.92 5.69 -10.49
CA ASN A 11 -29.90 4.64 -10.53
C ASN A 11 -28.79 4.94 -11.53
N ALA A 12 -29.14 5.54 -12.68
CA ALA A 12 -28.16 6.02 -13.66
C ALA A 12 -27.29 7.15 -13.09
N ALA A 13 -27.89 8.11 -12.38
CA ALA A 13 -27.15 9.19 -11.72
C ALA A 13 -26.14 8.67 -10.67
N LYS A 14 -26.53 7.68 -9.84
CA LYS A 14 -25.64 7.04 -8.86
C LYS A 14 -24.50 6.25 -9.51
N MET A 15 -24.78 5.62 -10.64
CA MET A 15 -23.76 4.91 -11.42
C MET A 15 -22.71 5.89 -11.96
N GLU A 16 -23.17 7.00 -12.54
CA GLU A 16 -22.28 8.04 -13.07
C GLU A 16 -21.44 8.68 -11.95
N GLU A 17 -22.04 8.91 -10.79
CA GLU A 17 -21.34 9.38 -9.59
C GLU A 17 -20.25 8.39 -9.13
N SER A 18 -20.57 7.09 -9.08
CA SER A 18 -19.61 6.04 -8.69
C SER A 18 -18.44 5.94 -9.67
N LEU A 19 -18.72 6.07 -10.98
CA LEU A 19 -17.69 6.09 -12.02
C LEU A 19 -16.82 7.35 -11.91
N ALA A 20 -17.41 8.51 -11.67
CA ALA A 20 -16.69 9.75 -11.46
C ALA A 20 -15.77 9.66 -10.23
N ASP A 21 -16.25 9.07 -9.14
CA ASP A 21 -15.47 8.84 -7.93
C ASP A 21 -14.33 7.84 -8.15
N GLY A 22 -14.58 6.72 -8.83
CA GLY A 22 -13.54 5.76 -9.18
C GLY A 22 -12.42 6.40 -10.01
N ARG A 23 -12.78 7.20 -11.02
CA ARG A 23 -11.81 7.96 -11.83
C ARG A 23 -11.02 8.96 -10.98
N ARG A 24 -11.71 9.68 -10.10
CA ARG A 24 -11.09 10.66 -9.19
C ARG A 24 -10.10 10.02 -8.23
N VAL A 25 -10.42 8.87 -7.63
CA VAL A 25 -9.51 8.15 -6.73
C VAL A 25 -8.27 7.68 -7.48
N LEU A 26 -8.43 7.03 -8.63
CA LEU A 26 -7.29 6.56 -9.43
C LEU A 26 -6.39 7.70 -9.89
N ASP A 27 -6.96 8.84 -10.27
CA ASP A 27 -6.21 10.05 -10.64
C ASP A 27 -5.42 10.63 -9.47
N ILE A 28 -5.98 10.65 -8.25
CA ILE A 28 -5.27 11.04 -7.03
C ILE A 28 -4.10 10.08 -6.74
N GLU A 29 -4.33 8.78 -6.83
CA GLU A 29 -3.29 7.76 -6.58
C GLU A 29 -2.17 7.83 -7.62
N ALA A 30 -2.51 7.99 -8.90
CA ALA A 30 -1.53 8.14 -9.98
C ALA A 30 -0.62 9.36 -9.74
N ARG A 31 -1.20 10.52 -9.36
CA ARG A 31 -0.42 11.70 -8.98
C ARG A 31 0.46 11.44 -7.75
N ALA A 32 -0.03 10.72 -6.75
CA ALA A 32 0.75 10.38 -5.57
C ALA A 32 1.97 9.52 -5.93
N VAL A 33 1.82 8.55 -6.83
CA VAL A 33 2.93 7.73 -7.36
C VAL A 33 3.88 8.59 -8.20
N GLN A 34 3.37 9.45 -9.07
CA GLN A 34 4.19 10.36 -9.90
C GLN A 34 5.06 11.27 -9.03
N ALA A 35 4.52 11.80 -7.93
CA ALA A 35 5.24 12.65 -6.98
C ALA A 35 6.36 11.92 -6.22
N LEU A 36 6.46 10.59 -6.29
CA LEU A 36 7.56 9.84 -5.69
C LEU A 36 8.86 9.99 -6.47
N ILE A 37 8.83 10.34 -7.76
CA ILE A 37 10.04 10.51 -8.58
C ILE A 37 10.97 11.55 -7.93
N ASP A 38 10.42 12.69 -7.53
CA ASP A 38 11.18 13.78 -6.91
C ASP A 38 11.67 13.45 -5.49
N ARG A 39 11.19 12.34 -4.90
CA ARG A 39 11.64 11.85 -3.57
C ARG A 39 12.75 10.81 -3.67
N LEU A 40 13.14 10.38 -4.87
CA LEU A 40 14.28 9.49 -5.07
C LEU A 40 15.59 10.28 -4.94
N ASP A 41 16.01 10.44 -3.70
CA ASP A 41 17.23 11.16 -3.34
C ASP A 41 18.33 10.22 -2.81
N VAL A 42 19.40 10.81 -2.27
CA VAL A 42 20.52 10.07 -1.68
C VAL A 42 20.11 9.13 -0.53
N LYS A 43 19.02 9.41 0.19
CA LYS A 43 18.54 8.55 1.28
C LYS A 43 17.94 7.26 0.71
N PHE A 44 17.26 7.34 -0.43
CA PHE A 44 16.77 6.15 -1.13
C PHE A 44 17.94 5.26 -1.55
N ALA A 45 18.97 5.83 -2.20
CA ALA A 45 20.15 5.07 -2.61
C ALA A 45 20.84 4.38 -1.42
N LYS A 46 21.01 5.10 -0.30
CA LYS A 46 21.56 4.53 0.94
C LYS A 46 20.71 3.39 1.50
N ALA A 47 19.39 3.50 1.45
CA ALA A 47 18.51 2.43 1.91
C ALA A 47 18.66 1.17 1.06
N VAL A 48 18.79 1.33 -0.27
CA VAL A 48 19.05 0.21 -1.19
C VAL A 48 20.40 -0.45 -0.85
N ASP A 49 21.46 0.34 -0.67
CA ASP A 49 22.79 -0.19 -0.33
C ASP A 49 22.78 -0.98 0.99
N LEU A 50 22.08 -0.47 2.01
CA LEU A 50 21.91 -1.16 3.28
C LEU A 50 21.19 -2.51 3.13
N LEU A 51 20.15 -2.57 2.30
CA LEU A 51 19.43 -3.82 2.03
C LEU A 51 20.29 -4.82 1.27
N VAL A 52 21.04 -4.37 0.25
CA VAL A 52 21.94 -5.22 -0.54
C VAL A 52 23.07 -5.79 0.31
N GLN A 53 23.59 -5.02 1.26
CA GLN A 53 24.66 -5.45 2.16
C GLN A 53 24.17 -6.26 3.37
N CYS A 54 22.85 -6.45 3.52
CA CYS A 54 22.28 -7.18 4.64
C CYS A 54 22.68 -8.67 4.60
N LYS A 55 23.48 -9.11 5.57
CA LYS A 55 23.90 -10.51 5.72
C LYS A 55 22.90 -11.37 6.51
N GLY A 56 21.94 -10.73 7.16
CA GLY A 56 20.94 -11.37 8.00
C GLY A 56 19.59 -11.48 7.32
N LYS A 57 18.54 -11.10 8.03
CA LYS A 57 17.17 -11.03 7.51
C LYS A 57 16.65 -9.61 7.63
N VAL A 58 15.93 -9.16 6.61
CA VAL A 58 15.19 -7.89 6.66
C VAL A 58 13.86 -8.14 7.35
N VAL A 59 13.65 -7.49 8.50
CA VAL A 59 12.37 -7.53 9.23
C VAL A 59 11.55 -6.31 8.84
N VAL A 60 10.37 -6.53 8.28
CA VAL A 60 9.42 -5.47 7.96
C VAL A 60 8.33 -5.46 9.03
N SER A 61 7.95 -4.29 9.53
CA SER A 61 6.93 -4.17 10.57
C SER A 61 6.00 -2.98 10.30
N GLY A 62 4.77 -3.07 10.78
CA GLY A 62 3.76 -2.02 10.64
C GLY A 62 2.41 -2.40 11.22
N MET A 63 1.57 -1.41 11.53
CA MET A 63 0.21 -1.60 12.05
C MET A 63 -0.85 -1.28 10.99
N GLY A 64 -2.02 -1.91 11.10
CA GLY A 64 -3.18 -1.61 10.26
C GLY A 64 -2.89 -1.74 8.76
N LYS A 65 -3.30 -0.74 7.96
CA LYS A 65 -3.06 -0.75 6.50
C LYS A 65 -1.57 -0.82 6.15
N SER A 66 -0.71 -0.14 6.91
CA SER A 66 0.74 -0.21 6.72
C SER A 66 1.29 -1.60 7.01
N GLY A 67 0.67 -2.36 7.92
CA GLY A 67 0.99 -3.77 8.15
C GLY A 67 0.72 -4.63 6.91
N LEU A 68 -0.43 -4.45 6.25
CA LEU A 68 -0.76 -5.16 5.01
C LEU A 68 0.24 -4.86 3.88
N ILE A 69 0.63 -3.60 3.71
CA ILE A 69 1.67 -3.21 2.75
C ILE A 69 3.03 -3.80 3.13
N GLY A 70 3.39 -3.77 4.42
CA GLY A 70 4.62 -4.34 4.95
C GLY A 70 4.73 -5.85 4.70
N GLN A 71 3.63 -6.59 4.87
CA GLN A 71 3.56 -8.02 4.52
C GLN A 71 3.86 -8.25 3.04
N LYS A 72 3.28 -7.43 2.15
CA LYS A 72 3.55 -7.54 0.71
C LYS A 72 5.00 -7.19 0.36
N ILE A 73 5.58 -6.18 1.01
CA ILE A 73 6.99 -5.81 0.84
C ILE A 73 7.90 -6.98 1.26
N ALA A 74 7.70 -7.56 2.44
CA ALA A 74 8.47 -8.70 2.91
C ALA A 74 8.36 -9.90 1.94
N ALA A 75 7.14 -10.24 1.51
CA ALA A 75 6.94 -11.31 0.54
C ALA A 75 7.66 -11.02 -0.79
N THR A 76 7.66 -9.77 -1.25
CA THR A 76 8.32 -9.36 -2.49
C THR A 76 9.84 -9.48 -2.36
N LEU A 77 10.42 -8.90 -1.32
CA LEU A 77 11.86 -8.99 -1.02
C LEU A 77 12.33 -10.45 -0.95
N ALA A 78 11.59 -11.32 -0.25
CA ALA A 78 11.90 -12.74 -0.17
C ALA A 78 11.88 -13.41 -1.56
N SER A 79 10.89 -13.09 -2.39
CA SER A 79 10.79 -13.65 -3.75
C SER A 79 11.86 -13.15 -4.73
N THR A 80 12.47 -11.99 -4.46
CA THR A 80 13.54 -11.40 -5.28
C THR A 80 14.94 -11.67 -4.71
N GLY A 81 15.08 -12.60 -3.76
CA GLY A 81 16.38 -13.06 -3.24
C GLY A 81 16.86 -12.35 -1.96
N THR A 82 16.10 -11.40 -1.43
CA THR A 82 16.41 -10.76 -0.14
C THR A 82 15.65 -11.47 0.99
N SER A 83 16.36 -12.30 1.76
CA SER A 83 15.77 -13.01 2.91
C SER A 83 15.07 -12.03 3.87
N SER A 84 13.75 -12.13 3.99
CA SER A 84 12.93 -11.18 4.75
C SER A 84 11.63 -11.80 5.27
N PHE A 85 11.07 -11.18 6.32
CA PHE A 85 9.78 -11.56 6.89
C PHE A 85 9.07 -10.35 7.52
N PHE A 86 7.76 -10.48 7.75
CA PHE A 86 6.97 -9.47 8.44
C PHE A 86 6.79 -9.82 9.91
N LEU A 87 6.89 -8.84 10.80
CA LEU A 87 6.61 -8.97 12.23
C LEU A 87 5.55 -7.92 12.63
N HIS A 88 4.40 -8.36 13.14
CA HIS A 88 3.42 -7.41 13.64
C HIS A 88 3.92 -6.82 14.98
N PRO A 89 3.89 -5.48 15.18
CA PRO A 89 4.45 -4.87 16.38
C PRO A 89 3.93 -5.44 17.71
N ALA A 90 2.66 -5.86 17.76
CA ALA A 90 2.07 -6.46 18.96
C ALA A 90 2.62 -7.87 19.29
N GLU A 91 3.12 -8.60 18.29
CA GLU A 91 3.71 -9.94 18.45
C GLU A 91 5.14 -9.83 19.01
N GLY A 92 5.92 -8.86 18.52
CA GLY A 92 7.30 -8.63 18.96
C GLY A 92 7.45 -8.21 20.44
N VAL A 93 6.41 -7.62 21.04
CA VAL A 93 6.41 -7.21 22.46
C VAL A 93 6.33 -8.41 23.41
N HIS A 94 5.72 -9.51 22.98
CA HIS A 94 5.53 -10.70 23.83
C HIS A 94 6.68 -11.71 23.71
N GLY A 95 7.75 -11.37 22.99
CA GLY A 95 8.88 -12.26 22.78
C GLY A 95 8.56 -13.43 21.84
N ASP A 96 7.44 -13.39 21.13
CA ASP A 96 7.12 -14.34 20.06
C ASP A 96 7.94 -13.98 18.82
N LEU A 97 9.25 -14.20 18.95
CA LEU A 97 10.20 -14.26 17.87
C LEU A 97 10.57 -15.74 17.73
N GLY A 98 9.57 -16.61 17.48
CA GLY A 98 9.74 -18.05 17.25
C GLY A 98 10.51 -18.38 15.96
N MET A 99 11.66 -17.71 15.79
CA MET A 99 12.65 -17.70 14.72
C MET A 99 14.02 -17.43 15.33
#